data_AF-A0A9E3AHN5-F1
#
_entry.id   AF-A0A9E3AHN5-F1
#
_cell.length_a   1.000
_cell.length_b   1.000
_cell.length_c   1.000
_cell.angle_alpha   90.00
_cell.angle_beta   90.00
_cell.angle_gamma   90.00
#
_symmetry.space_group_name_H-M   'P 1'
#
loop_
_entity.id
_entity.type
_entity.pdbx_description
1 polymer ?
#
loop_
_entity_poly.entity_id
_entity_poly.type
_entity_poly.pdbx_seq_one_letter_code
_entity_poly.pdbx_strand_id
1 'polypeptide(L)' 'MIYGYIRVSTDKQPTENQRFELLKYADEKKLHIDRWIEETVSSTRRLADRKLGTLIEEMHTGDTLLVSE' A
#
# COMPACT_ATOMS: atom_id res chain seq x y z
N MET A 1 -10.53 4.83 7.88
CA MET A 1 -9.56 5.43 6.93
C MET A 1 -9.07 4.35 6.00
N ILE A 2 -8.84 4.66 4.73
CA ILE A 2 -8.34 3.69 3.76
C ILE A 2 -6.91 4.05 3.38
N TYR A 3 -6.02 3.08 3.52
CA TYR A 3 -4.61 3.21 3.24
C TYR A 3 -4.29 2.44 1.96
N GLY A 4 -3.68 3.10 0.99
CA GLY A 4 -3.12 2.47 -0.21
C GLY A 4 -1.65 2.19 0.02
N TYR A 5 -1.24 0.93 -0.05
CA TYR A 5 0.15 0.53 0.12
C TYR A 5 0.71 -0.10 -1.15
N ILE A 6 1.79 0.50 -1.64
CA ILE A 6 2.51 0.09 -2.85
C ILE A 6 3.90 -0.34 -2.45
N ARG A 7 4.30 -1.53 -2.89
CA ARG A 7 5.62 -2.10 -2.61
C ARG A 7 6.35 -2.42 -3.89
N VAL A 8 7.48 -1.77 -4.12
CA VAL A 8 8.38 -2.13 -5.23
C VAL A 8 9.67 -2.76 -4.71
N SER A 9 10.06 -3.86 -5.35
CA SER A 9 11.30 -4.59 -5.03
C SER A 9 12.50 -4.03 -5.77
N THR A 10 12.27 -3.29 -6.86
CA THR A 10 13.32 -2.66 -7.67
C THR A 10 12.84 -1.31 -8.20
N ASP A 11 13.75 -0.35 -8.34
CA ASP A 11 13.50 0.97 -8.94
C ASP A 11 12.96 0.90 -10.40
N LYS A 12 12.99 -0.29 -11.02
CA LYS A 12 12.53 -0.52 -12.39
C LYS A 12 11.08 -1.00 -12.49
N GLN A 13 10.37 -1.22 -11.37
CA GLN A 13 8.96 -1.60 -11.41
C GLN A 13 8.09 -0.34 -11.54
N PRO A 14 7.10 -0.32 -12.46
CA PRO A 14 6.21 0.83 -12.61
C PRO A 14 5.22 0.91 -11.45
N THR A 15 5.54 1.72 -10.42
CA THR A 15 4.66 2.05 -9.29
C THR A 15 3.35 2.69 -9.75
N GLU A 16 3.39 3.44 -10.86
CA GLU A 16 2.21 4.10 -11.43
C GLU A 16 1.12 3.11 -11.85
N ASN A 17 1.48 1.93 -12.37
CA ASN A 17 0.50 0.94 -12.78
C ASN A 17 -0.23 0.34 -11.56
N GLN A 18 0.53 0.00 -10.52
CA GLN A 18 -0.02 -0.50 -9.25
C GLN A 18 -0.93 0.55 -8.60
N ARG A 19 -0.51 1.82 -8.61
CA ARG A 19 -1.32 2.94 -8.12
C ARG A 19 -2.62 3.09 -8.91
N PHE A 20 -2.54 3.00 -10.24
CA PHE A 20 -3.70 3.09 -11.12
C PHE A 20 -4.69 1.95 -10.87
N GLU A 21 -4.22 0.72 -10.74
CA GLU A 21 -5.06 -0.44 -10.44
C GLU A 21 -5.74 -0.32 -9.07
N LEU A 22 -5.00 0.11 -8.05
CA LEU A 22 -5.55 0.40 -6.72
C LEU A 22 -6.61 1.49 -6.75
N LEU A 23 -6.34 2.59 -7.47
CA LEU A 23 -7.30 3.69 -7.64
C LEU A 23 -8.56 3.22 -8.37
N LYS A 24 -8.40 2.44 -9.45
CA LYS A 24 -9.52 1.89 -10.21
C LYS A 24 -10.35 0.94 -9.35
N TYR A 25 -9.69 0.05 -8.60
CA TYR A 25 -10.37 -0.85 -7.67
C TYR A 25 -11.12 -0.07 -6.59
N ALA A 26 -10.48 0.96 -6.03
CA ALA A 26 -11.08 1.79 -5.02
C ALA A 26 -12.30 2.53 -5.60
N ASP A 27 -12.19 3.12 -6.78
CA ASP A 27 -13.29 3.79 -7.48
C ASP A 27 -14.46 2.84 -7.79
N GLU A 28 -14.19 1.65 -8.34
CA GLU A 28 -15.21 0.61 -8.59
C GLU A 28 -15.94 0.18 -7.31
N LYS A 29 -15.24 0.17 -6.18
CA LYS A 29 -15.79 -0.18 -4.87
C LYS A 29 -16.35 1.02 -4.10
N LYS A 30 -16.29 2.23 -4.66
CA LYS A 30 -16.58 3.51 -3.97
C LYS A 30 -15.79 3.70 -2.66
N LEU A 31 -14.58 3.17 -2.64
CA LEU A 31 -13.59 3.36 -1.59
C LEU A 31 -12.73 4.58 -1.96
N HIS A 32 -12.47 5.44 -0.99
CA HIS A 32 -11.57 6.58 -1.15
C HIS A 32 -10.29 6.33 -0.36
N ILE A 33 -9.14 6.29 -1.03
CA ILE A 33 -7.84 6.10 -0.37
C ILE A 33 -7.41 7.43 0.23
N ASP A 34 -7.40 7.52 1.55
CA ASP A 34 -7.02 8.72 2.31
C ASP A 34 -5.51 8.93 2.37
N ARG A 35 -4.73 7.84 2.46
CA ARG A 35 -3.26 7.92 2.59
C ARG A 35 -2.57 6.87 1.72
N TRP A 36 -1.50 7.29 1.04
CA TRP A 36 -0.64 6.42 0.26
C TRP A 36 0.67 6.17 0.98
N ILE A 37 1.10 4.91 1.00
CA ILE A 37 2.36 4.46 1.57
C ILE A 37 3.09 3.71 0.46
N GLU A 38 4.17 4.31 -0.01
CA GLU A 38 5.03 3.72 -1.03
C GLU A 38 6.35 3.34 -0.35
N GLU A 39 6.77 2.08 -0.50
CA GLU A 39 8.08 1.63 -0.05
C GLU A 39 8.81 0.80 -1.10
N THR A 40 10.11 1.07 -1.20
CA THR A 40 11.05 0.30 -2.03
C THR A 40 11.77 -0.68 -1.12
N VAL A 41 11.32 -1.93 -1.10
CA VAL A 41 11.88 -2.97 -0.23
C VAL A 41 12.03 -4.30 -0.95
N SER A 42 13.20 -4.92 -0.79
CA SER A 42 13.46 -6.27 -1.28
C SER A 42 12.67 -7.29 -0.46
N SER A 43 12.20 -8.36 -1.11
CA SER A 43 11.47 -9.47 -0.48
C SER A 43 12.24 -10.14 0.67
N THR A 44 13.54 -9.90 0.80
CA THR A 44 14.42 -10.40 1.87
C THR A 44 14.30 -9.68 3.21
N ARG A 45 13.69 -8.48 3.29
CA ARG A 45 13.51 -7.78 4.58
C ARG A 45 12.24 -8.22 5.32
N ARG A 46 12.27 -8.20 6.65
CA ARG A 46 11.13 -8.58 7.50
C ARG A 46 10.03 -7.52 7.46
N LEU A 47 8.77 -7.95 7.51
CA LEU A 47 7.58 -7.08 7.55
C LEU A 47 7.60 -6.05 8.70
N ALA A 48 8.13 -6.43 9.86
CA ALA A 48 8.22 -5.53 11.03
C ALA A 48 9.24 -4.39 10.86
N ASP A 49 10.19 -4.52 9.93
CA ASP A 49 11.21 -3.50 9.65
C ASP A 49 10.77 -2.52 8.54
N ARG A 50 9.53 -2.67 8.07
CA ARG A 50 8.97 -1.95 6.92
C ARG A 50 8.04 -0.83 7.38
N LYS A 51 7.81 0.14 6.49
CA LYS A 51 6.80 1.18 6.74
C LYS A 51 5.41 0.57 6.95
N LEU A 52 5.15 -0.57 6.31
CA LEU A 52 3.95 -1.35 6.53
C LEU A 52 3.76 -1.80 7.99
N GLY A 53 4.83 -2.20 8.68
CA GLY A 53 4.76 -2.66 10.07
C GLY A 53 4.27 -1.54 10.99
N THR A 54 4.92 -0.38 10.91
CA THR A 54 4.51 0.81 11.68
C THR A 54 3.09 1.26 11.31
N LEU A 55 2.72 1.19 10.03
CA LEU A 55 1.36 1.54 9.59
C LEU A 55 0.32 0.63 10.25
N ILE A 56 0.56 -0.68 10.30
CA ILE A 56 -0.36 -1.62 10.93
C ILE A 56 -0.49 -1.35 12.43
N GLU A 57 0.58 -0.93 13.10
CA GLU A 57 0.54 -0.52 14.51
C GLU A 57 -0.22 0.80 14.73
N GLU A 58 -0.17 1.73 13.78
CA GLU A 58 -0.95 2.98 13.82
C GLU A 58 -2.40 2.80 13.35
N MET A 59 -2.71 1.73 12.61
CA MET A 59 -4.06 1.46 12.12
C MET A 59 -4.99 1.04 13.26
N HIS A 60 -6.19 1.58 13.24
CA HIS A 60 -7.23 1.28 14.22
C HIS A 60 -8.27 0.30 13.65
N THR A 61 -9.04 -0.30 14.56
CA THR A 61 -10.14 -1.19 14.19
C THR A 61 -11.16 -0.45 13.34
N GLY A 62 -11.33 -0.88 12.09
CA GLY A 62 -12.20 -0.23 11.09
C GLY A 62 -11.45 0.43 9.94
N ASP A 63 -10.12 0.54 10.03
CA ASP A 63 -9.29 0.96 8.90
C ASP A 63 -9.10 -0.15 7.88
N THR A 64 -9.01 0.23 6.61
CA THR A 64 -8.80 -0.69 5.49
C THR A 64 -7.44 -0.43 4.86
N LEU A 65 -6.67 -1.50 4.65
CA LEU A 65 -5.44 -1.46 3.89
C LEU A 65 -5.65 -2.12 2.53
N LEU A 66 -5.43 -1.36 1.45
CA LEU A 66 -5.41 -1.84 0.08
C LEU A 66 -3.96 -2.01 -0.36
N VAL A 67 -3.60 -3.22 -0.80
CA VAL A 67 -2.25 -3.57 -1.26
C VAL A 67 -2.31 -4.06 -2.71
N SER A 68 -1.30 -3.71 -3.50
CA SER A 68 -1.09 -4.22 -4.87
C SER A 68 0.25 -4.96 -4.93
N GLU A 69 0.29 -6.09 -5.64
CA GLU A 69 1.47 -6.95 -5.82
C GLU A 69 2.33 -6.55 -7.02
#